data_AF-A0A661YKT6-F1
#
_entry.id   AF-A0A661YKT6-F1
#
_cell.length_a   1.000
_cell.length_b   1.000
_cell.length_c   1.000
_cell.angle_alpha   90.00
_cell.angle_beta   90.00
_cell.angle_gamma   90.00
#
_symmetry.space_group_name_H-M   'P 1'
#
loop_
_entity.id
_entity.type
_entity.pdbx_description
1 polymer ?
#
loop_
_entity_poly.entity_id
_entity_poly.type
_entity_poly.pdbx_seq_one_letter_code
_entity_poly.pdbx_strand_id
1 'polypeptide(L)'
;MAAAQLPYKQLALFYFSGTGNARFAAHKIAAFAREKGVEATVYNIAELKKDVPEIPESTLVGYCFPTHGFNAPPVLLKFIRKFPKGKNHVFLLNTRAGMRIGKLHTAGLGGLALWLPALLLLFKGYKTIGFRPLDLPSNWISLHPGLTDKAIRFIVNHCEQTLERFTGKILIGKPVLNGLLWLPADIIITPVSVAYYFYGRFALAKTFFASYKCTGCGVCIDNCPVGAIELKNDRPYWTYSCESCMKCMNHCPHRAIETAHGYTFLLWWLAFSLLPLLIIKLLVIMEVISAAFYKNNFDFLFNGSSILFGLIIVFAGYKLLHQLLRIKIINKIITFTSLTHFRWWRRYKAPA
;
A
#
# COMPACT_ATOMS: atom_id res chain seq x y z
N MET A 1 15.86 0.37 -43.59
CA MET A 1 15.82 -0.58 -42.45
C MET A 1 14.38 -1.02 -42.27
N ALA A 2 14.05 -2.29 -42.48
CA ALA A 2 12.70 -2.79 -42.27
C ALA A 2 12.31 -2.59 -40.80
N ALA A 3 11.16 -1.97 -40.53
CA ALA A 3 10.64 -1.84 -39.17
C ALA A 3 10.48 -3.25 -38.59
N ALA A 4 11.17 -3.54 -37.48
CA ALA A 4 11.06 -4.83 -36.82
C ALA A 4 9.59 -5.09 -36.48
N GLN A 5 9.01 -6.17 -37.02
CA GLN A 5 7.62 -6.52 -36.79
C GLN A 5 7.40 -6.79 -35.30
N LEU A 6 6.50 -6.03 -34.68
CA LEU A 6 6.22 -6.19 -33.26
C LEU A 6 5.49 -7.52 -33.02
N PRO A 7 5.93 -8.34 -32.05
CA PRO A 7 5.27 -9.61 -31.72
C PRO A 7 3.87 -9.44 -31.13
N TYR A 8 3.53 -8.24 -30.63
CA TYR A 8 2.21 -7.93 -30.09
C TYR A 8 1.56 -6.82 -30.89
N LYS A 9 0.30 -7.03 -31.27
CA LYS A 9 -0.56 -6.00 -31.86
C LYS A 9 -1.38 -5.26 -30.81
N GLN A 10 -1.63 -5.89 -29.66
CA GLN A 10 -2.45 -5.37 -28.57
C GLN A 10 -1.73 -5.44 -27.23
N LEU A 11 -2.02 -4.45 -26.37
CA LEU A 11 -1.56 -4.32 -24.99
C LEU A 11 -2.76 -4.04 -24.08
N ALA A 12 -3.03 -4.93 -23.13
CA ALA A 12 -4.01 -4.70 -22.06
C ALA A 12 -3.31 -4.39 -20.75
N LEU A 13 -3.55 -3.19 -20.19
CA LEU A 13 -2.95 -2.71 -18.96
C LEU A 13 -3.99 -2.68 -17.84
N PHE A 14 -3.75 -3.42 -16.77
CA PHE A 14 -4.55 -3.39 -15.55
C PHE A 14 -3.80 -2.63 -14.47
N TYR A 15 -4.44 -1.64 -13.85
CA TYR A 15 -3.82 -0.92 -12.75
C TYR A 15 -4.71 -0.78 -11.52
N PHE A 16 -4.06 -0.70 -10.37
CA PHE A 16 -4.65 -0.21 -9.13
C PHE A 16 -3.84 0.99 -8.64
N SER A 17 -4.49 2.08 -8.26
CA SER A 17 -3.77 3.23 -7.71
C SER A 17 -4.58 4.02 -6.69
N GLY A 18 -3.98 4.29 -5.54
CA GLY A 18 -4.56 5.20 -4.54
C GLY A 18 -4.21 6.66 -4.80
N THR A 19 -2.93 6.97 -4.99
CA THR A 19 -2.45 8.36 -5.18
C THR A 19 -2.04 8.70 -6.61
N GLY A 20 -2.12 7.75 -7.54
CA GLY A 20 -1.90 7.96 -8.97
C GLY A 20 -0.56 7.46 -9.54
N ASN A 21 0.41 6.99 -8.74
CA ASN A 21 1.71 6.54 -9.26
C ASN A 21 1.59 5.40 -10.28
N ALA A 22 0.87 4.33 -9.91
CA ALA A 22 0.64 3.20 -10.80
C ALA A 22 -0.25 3.55 -12.00
N ARG A 23 -1.20 4.49 -11.83
CA ARG A 23 -2.00 5.05 -12.93
C ARG A 23 -1.09 5.77 -13.94
N PHE A 24 -0.23 6.66 -13.45
CA PHE A 24 0.77 7.37 -14.26
C PHE A 24 1.62 6.38 -15.07
N ALA A 25 2.17 5.35 -14.43
CA ALA A 25 2.97 4.33 -15.10
C ALA A 25 2.18 3.62 -16.20
N ALA A 26 0.96 3.16 -15.91
CA ALA A 26 0.11 2.48 -16.90
C ALA A 26 -0.20 3.38 -18.10
N HIS A 27 -0.60 4.64 -17.88
CA HIS A 27 -0.91 5.56 -18.97
C HIS A 27 0.32 5.93 -19.81
N LYS A 28 1.50 6.09 -19.20
CA LYS A 28 2.75 6.34 -19.93
C LYS A 28 3.17 5.16 -20.79
N ILE A 29 3.05 3.94 -20.28
CA ILE A 29 3.29 2.72 -21.06
C ILE A 29 2.31 2.64 -22.23
N ALA A 30 1.02 2.91 -22.01
CA ALA A 30 0.00 2.88 -23.05
C ALA A 30 0.27 3.92 -24.15
N ALA A 31 0.64 5.14 -23.77
CA ALA A 31 0.99 6.20 -24.73
C ALA A 31 2.18 5.79 -25.60
N PHE A 32 3.27 5.33 -24.98
CA PHE A 32 4.46 4.87 -25.71
C PHE A 32 4.16 3.66 -26.61
N ALA A 33 3.29 2.74 -26.17
CA ALA A 33 2.89 1.60 -26.99
C ALA A 33 2.11 2.02 -28.25
N ARG A 34 1.19 2.98 -28.12
CA ARG A 34 0.44 3.54 -29.26
C ARG A 34 1.35 4.26 -30.26
N GLU A 35 2.34 5.01 -29.78
CA GLU A 35 3.37 5.64 -30.63
C GLU A 35 4.18 4.60 -31.43
N LYS A 36 4.30 3.37 -30.93
CA LYS A 36 4.94 2.25 -31.63
C LYS A 36 3.98 1.41 -32.48
N GLY A 37 2.73 1.84 -32.61
CA GLY A 37 1.72 1.14 -33.42
C GLY A 37 1.10 -0.07 -32.73
N VAL A 38 1.18 -0.17 -31.40
CA VAL A 38 0.49 -1.20 -30.60
C VAL A 38 -0.78 -0.62 -30.02
N GLU A 39 -1.93 -1.25 -30.28
CA GLU A 39 -3.19 -0.86 -29.66
C GLU A 39 -3.10 -1.09 -28.15
N ALA A 40 -3.37 -0.08 -27.34
CA ALA A 40 -3.25 -0.17 -25.89
C ALA A 40 -4.51 0.26 -25.16
N THR A 41 -5.03 -0.61 -24.30
CA THR A 41 -6.21 -0.37 -23.46
C THR A 41 -5.83 -0.40 -21.99
N VAL A 42 -6.37 0.53 -21.20
CA VAL A 42 -6.02 0.71 -19.79
C VAL A 42 -7.26 0.55 -18.93
N TYR A 43 -7.20 -0.34 -17.94
CA TYR A 43 -8.30 -0.70 -17.04
C TYR A 43 -7.93 -0.37 -15.58
N ASN A 44 -8.81 0.37 -14.90
CA ASN A 44 -8.73 0.53 -13.45
C ASN A 44 -9.41 -0.64 -12.76
N ILE A 45 -8.65 -1.52 -12.09
CA ILE A 45 -9.22 -2.74 -11.49
C ILE A 45 -10.21 -2.44 -10.35
N ALA A 46 -10.14 -1.26 -9.75
CA ALA A 46 -11.10 -0.85 -8.72
C ALA A 46 -12.50 -0.56 -9.28
N GLU A 47 -12.61 -0.24 -10.57
CA GLU A 47 -13.87 0.10 -11.24
C GLU A 47 -14.51 -1.11 -11.91
N LEU A 48 -13.74 -2.19 -12.12
CA LEU A 48 -14.19 -3.38 -12.85
C LEU A 48 -15.26 -4.24 -12.14
N LYS A 49 -15.67 -3.90 -10.90
CA LYS A 49 -16.74 -4.44 -10.01
C LYS A 49 -17.08 -5.95 -9.99
N LYS A 50 -16.93 -6.73 -11.08
CA LYS A 50 -16.83 -8.20 -11.19
C LYS A 50 -16.37 -8.69 -12.57
N ASP A 51 -16.33 -7.85 -13.61
CA ASP A 51 -16.11 -8.28 -14.98
C ASP A 51 -14.63 -8.17 -15.35
N VAL A 52 -14.04 -9.33 -15.66
CA VAL A 52 -12.71 -9.38 -16.27
C VAL A 52 -12.92 -9.31 -17.77
N PRO A 53 -12.35 -8.32 -18.49
CA PRO A 53 -12.50 -8.25 -19.93
C PRO A 53 -11.87 -9.48 -20.58
N GLU A 54 -12.46 -9.94 -21.69
CA GLU A 54 -11.87 -10.97 -22.51
C GLU A 54 -10.59 -10.43 -23.17
N ILE A 55 -9.52 -11.22 -23.06
CA ILE A 55 -8.19 -10.85 -23.58
C ILE A 55 -7.79 -11.84 -24.67
N PRO A 56 -7.60 -11.38 -25.93
CA PRO A 56 -7.11 -12.24 -27.01
C PRO A 56 -5.74 -12.86 -26.68
N GLU A 57 -5.49 -14.09 -27.13
CA GLU A 57 -4.26 -14.83 -26.78
C GLU A 57 -2.94 -14.15 -27.20
N SER A 58 -2.98 -13.34 -28.26
CA SER A 58 -1.82 -12.59 -28.79
C SER A 58 -1.56 -11.25 -28.09
N THR A 59 -2.35 -10.92 -27.05
CA THR A 59 -2.25 -9.66 -26.31
C THR A 59 -1.16 -9.73 -25.23
N LEU A 60 -0.32 -8.71 -25.15
CA LEU A 60 0.56 -8.51 -24.01
C LEU A 60 -0.26 -7.97 -22.84
N VAL A 61 -0.15 -8.58 -21.65
CA VAL A 61 -0.89 -8.10 -20.46
C VAL A 61 0.06 -7.49 -19.43
N GLY A 62 -0.21 -6.25 -19.04
CA GLY A 62 0.57 -5.54 -18.02
C GLY A 62 -0.22 -5.32 -16.75
N TYR A 63 0.41 -5.50 -15.59
CA TYR A 63 -0.15 -5.13 -14.29
C TYR A 63 0.68 -4.03 -13.64
N CYS A 64 0.08 -2.86 -13.39
CA CYS A 64 0.71 -1.72 -12.73
C CYS A 64 0.06 -1.45 -11.36
N PHE A 65 0.83 -1.50 -10.27
CA PHE A 65 0.26 -1.43 -8.93
C PHE A 65 1.24 -0.88 -7.89
N PRO A 66 0.80 -0.32 -6.76
CA PRO A 66 1.69 0.10 -5.69
C PRO A 66 2.19 -1.08 -4.87
N THR A 67 3.39 -0.95 -4.29
CA THR A 67 3.80 -1.79 -3.17
C THR A 67 3.14 -1.30 -1.88
N HIS A 68 2.33 -2.12 -1.24
CA HIS A 68 1.73 -1.83 0.07
C HIS A 68 2.35 -2.74 1.13
N GLY A 69 3.10 -2.19 2.08
CA GLY A 69 3.75 -2.99 3.13
C GLY A 69 4.59 -4.14 2.58
N PHE A 70 5.42 -3.82 1.58
CA PHE A 70 6.31 -4.78 0.88
C PHE A 70 5.56 -5.93 0.19
N ASN A 71 4.33 -5.65 -0.25
CA ASN A 71 3.45 -6.61 -0.89
C ASN A 71 2.65 -6.00 -2.04
N ALA A 72 2.02 -6.88 -2.84
CA ALA A 72 1.00 -6.50 -3.78
C ALA A 72 -0.29 -6.12 -3.02
N PRO A 73 -1.11 -5.19 -3.51
CA PRO A 73 -2.38 -4.88 -2.85
C PRO A 73 -3.33 -6.09 -2.89
N PRO A 74 -3.98 -6.49 -1.79
CA PRO A 74 -4.99 -7.55 -1.79
C PRO A 74 -6.05 -7.43 -2.89
N VAL A 75 -6.48 -6.21 -3.24
CA VAL A 75 -7.36 -5.96 -4.40
C VAL A 75 -6.79 -6.48 -5.72
N LEU A 76 -5.48 -6.33 -5.97
CA LEU A 76 -4.81 -6.88 -7.15
C LEU A 76 -4.76 -8.40 -7.10
N LEU A 77 -4.39 -8.99 -5.96
CA LEU A 77 -4.32 -10.44 -5.82
C LEU A 77 -5.69 -11.10 -6.02
N LYS A 78 -6.75 -10.48 -5.47
CA LYS A 78 -8.14 -10.90 -5.71
C LYS A 78 -8.53 -10.80 -7.19
N PHE A 79 -8.09 -9.74 -7.88
CA PHE A 79 -8.30 -9.58 -9.31
C PHE A 79 -7.61 -10.68 -10.12
N ILE A 80 -6.30 -10.90 -9.91
CA ILE A 80 -5.52 -11.94 -10.61
C ILE A 80 -6.10 -13.34 -10.36
N ARG A 81 -6.60 -13.62 -9.15
CA ARG A 81 -7.24 -14.90 -8.82
C ARG A 81 -8.51 -15.15 -9.65
N LYS A 82 -9.27 -14.10 -9.95
CA LYS A 82 -10.50 -14.14 -10.78
C LYS A 82 -10.22 -14.07 -12.28
N PHE A 83 -9.05 -13.55 -12.66
CA PHE A 83 -8.62 -13.49 -14.06
C PHE A 83 -8.71 -14.88 -14.70
N PRO A 84 -9.04 -15.04 -15.99
CA PRO A 84 -9.09 -16.36 -16.63
C PRO A 84 -7.72 -17.05 -16.64
N LYS A 85 -7.68 -18.35 -16.95
CA LYS A 85 -6.42 -19.00 -17.32
C LYS A 85 -6.05 -18.57 -18.74
N GLY A 86 -4.76 -18.54 -19.06
CA GLY A 86 -4.31 -18.13 -20.39
C GLY A 86 -2.83 -18.42 -20.59
N LYS A 87 -2.35 -18.21 -21.82
CA LYS A 87 -0.94 -18.41 -22.21
C LYS A 87 -0.24 -17.11 -22.61
N ASN A 88 -0.91 -15.98 -22.43
CA ASN A 88 -0.37 -14.66 -22.80
C ASN A 88 0.97 -14.40 -22.11
N HIS A 89 1.80 -13.61 -22.78
CA HIS A 89 2.93 -12.97 -22.12
C HIS A 89 2.42 -11.87 -21.19
N VAL A 90 3.02 -11.77 -20.01
CA VAL A 90 2.64 -10.78 -18.99
C VAL A 90 3.85 -10.03 -18.45
N PHE A 91 3.63 -8.83 -17.93
CA PHE A 91 4.62 -8.13 -17.11
C PHE A 91 4.00 -7.53 -15.85
N LEU A 92 4.83 -7.40 -14.83
CA LEU A 92 4.47 -6.83 -13.54
C LEU A 92 5.31 -5.59 -13.29
N LEU A 93 4.64 -4.49 -12.94
CA LEU A 93 5.26 -3.23 -12.56
C LEU A 93 4.70 -2.77 -11.22
N ASN A 94 5.54 -2.83 -10.18
CA ASN A 94 5.18 -2.30 -8.87
C ASN A 94 5.82 -0.92 -8.64
N THR A 95 5.04 0.05 -8.18
CA THR A 95 5.57 1.35 -7.79
C THR A 95 6.01 1.32 -6.33
N ARG A 96 7.26 1.72 -6.07
CA ARG A 96 7.87 1.73 -4.73
C ARG A 96 8.14 3.17 -4.28
N ALA A 97 8.50 3.34 -3.01
CA ALA A 97 8.77 4.63 -2.38
C ALA A 97 10.12 5.23 -2.84
N GLY A 98 10.16 5.79 -4.05
CA GLY A 98 11.30 6.55 -4.55
C GLY A 98 11.50 7.84 -3.77
N MET A 99 12.76 8.10 -3.41
CA MET A 99 13.16 9.29 -2.64
C MET A 99 14.32 10.01 -3.32
N ARG A 100 14.54 11.27 -2.94
CA ARG A 100 15.66 12.08 -3.43
C ARG A 100 16.57 12.49 -2.27
N ILE A 101 17.82 12.05 -2.31
CA ILE A 101 18.87 12.49 -1.37
C ILE A 101 19.93 13.24 -2.18
N GLY A 102 19.93 14.57 -2.09
CA GLY A 102 20.79 15.42 -2.91
C GLY A 102 20.50 15.27 -4.41
N LYS A 103 21.46 14.69 -5.15
CA LYS A 103 21.35 14.37 -6.59
C LYS A 103 21.01 12.89 -6.83
N LEU A 104 20.92 12.06 -5.79
CA LEU A 104 20.66 10.64 -5.91
C LEU A 104 19.16 10.35 -5.88
N HIS A 105 18.72 9.51 -6.81
CA HIS A 105 17.41 8.85 -6.76
C HIS A 105 17.57 7.51 -6.04
N THR A 106 16.95 7.37 -4.88
CA THR A 106 17.04 6.15 -4.06
C THR A 106 15.78 5.31 -4.21
N ALA A 107 15.98 4.00 -4.29
CA ALA A 107 14.92 3.04 -4.47
C ALA A 107 14.19 2.70 -3.16
N GLY A 108 12.91 2.33 -3.28
CA GLY A 108 12.17 1.68 -2.20
C GLY A 108 12.35 0.16 -2.23
N LEU A 109 11.76 -0.53 -1.25
CA LEU A 109 11.76 -1.99 -1.19
C LEU A 109 10.45 -2.58 -1.72
N GLY A 110 10.56 -3.74 -2.39
CA GLY A 110 9.43 -4.44 -3.02
C GLY A 110 8.87 -5.57 -2.15
N GLY A 111 9.74 -6.35 -1.53
CA GLY A 111 9.38 -7.57 -0.82
C GLY A 111 8.65 -8.55 -1.74
N LEU A 112 7.53 -9.07 -1.27
CA LEU A 112 6.71 -10.04 -1.99
C LEU A 112 5.83 -9.41 -3.11
N ALA A 113 5.95 -8.10 -3.36
CA ALA A 113 5.04 -7.38 -4.25
C ALA A 113 5.04 -7.86 -5.70
N LEU A 114 6.19 -8.24 -6.26
CA LEU A 114 6.25 -8.81 -7.60
C LEU A 114 6.03 -10.33 -7.58
N TRP A 115 6.48 -11.00 -6.53
CA TRP A 115 6.61 -12.46 -6.50
C TRP A 115 5.27 -13.18 -6.29
N LEU A 116 4.41 -12.67 -5.40
CA LEU A 116 3.07 -13.24 -5.20
C LEU A 116 2.19 -13.18 -6.46
N PRO A 117 2.01 -12.03 -7.14
CA PRO A 117 1.23 -11.99 -8.37
C PRO A 117 1.87 -12.83 -9.49
N ALA A 118 3.20 -12.88 -9.58
CA ALA A 118 3.89 -13.71 -10.56
C ALA A 118 3.60 -15.20 -10.35
N LEU A 119 3.63 -15.67 -9.10
CA LEU A 119 3.32 -17.04 -8.74
C LEU A 119 1.87 -17.40 -9.09
N LEU A 120 0.91 -16.50 -8.78
CA LEU A 120 -0.49 -16.69 -9.15
C LEU A 120 -0.67 -16.76 -10.68
N LEU A 121 0.01 -15.90 -11.43
CA LEU A 121 -0.06 -15.88 -12.89
C LEU A 121 0.59 -17.14 -13.50
N LEU A 122 1.69 -17.61 -12.94
CA LEU A 122 2.35 -18.87 -13.33
C LEU A 122 1.40 -20.06 -13.20
N PHE A 123 0.71 -20.21 -12.06
CA PHE A 123 -0.28 -21.28 -11.86
C PHE A 123 -1.50 -21.18 -12.79
N LYS A 124 -1.69 -20.04 -13.44
CA LYS A 124 -2.76 -19.79 -14.41
C LYS A 124 -2.33 -19.97 -15.86
N GLY A 125 -1.07 -20.35 -16.09
CA GLY A 125 -0.50 -20.64 -17.41
C GLY A 125 0.21 -19.46 -18.08
N TYR A 126 0.23 -18.29 -17.44
CA TYR A 126 0.84 -17.10 -18.01
C TYR A 126 2.37 -17.14 -17.93
N LYS A 127 3.03 -16.55 -18.93
CA LYS A 127 4.49 -16.40 -18.95
C LYS A 127 4.88 -14.97 -18.63
N THR A 128 5.49 -14.76 -17.46
CA THR A 128 5.96 -13.44 -17.05
C THR A 128 7.28 -13.11 -17.75
N ILE A 129 7.25 -12.12 -18.64
CA ILE A 129 8.42 -11.64 -19.40
C ILE A 129 8.99 -10.33 -18.85
N GLY A 130 8.32 -9.70 -17.88
CA GLY A 130 8.76 -8.42 -17.32
C GLY A 130 8.53 -8.31 -15.81
N PHE A 131 9.59 -7.94 -15.10
CA PHE A 131 9.56 -7.56 -13.68
C PHE A 131 10.18 -6.19 -13.52
N ARG A 132 9.36 -5.16 -13.26
CA ARG A 132 9.83 -3.78 -13.17
C ARG A 132 9.41 -3.10 -11.86
N PRO A 133 10.30 -3.07 -10.86
CA PRO A 133 10.19 -2.09 -9.80
C PRO A 133 10.37 -0.68 -10.38
N LEU A 134 9.44 0.22 -10.06
CA LEU A 134 9.48 1.62 -10.47
C LEU A 134 9.42 2.53 -9.23
N ASP A 135 10.52 3.22 -8.94
CA ASP A 135 10.66 4.04 -7.74
C ASP A 135 10.04 5.44 -7.95
N LEU A 136 8.73 5.51 -8.12
CA LEU A 136 8.00 6.79 -8.17
C LEU A 136 7.97 7.49 -6.80
N PRO A 137 7.66 8.79 -6.72
CA PRO A 137 7.75 9.54 -5.46
C PRO A 137 6.99 8.86 -4.32
N SER A 138 7.64 8.77 -3.16
CA SER A 138 7.01 8.18 -1.99
C SER A 138 5.75 8.93 -1.56
N ASN A 139 4.72 8.16 -1.26
CA ASN A 139 3.36 8.62 -1.03
C ASN A 139 2.75 8.06 0.27
N TRP A 140 3.56 7.47 1.16
CA TRP A 140 3.09 6.89 2.43
C TRP A 140 2.91 7.98 3.50
N ILE A 141 1.95 8.88 3.24
CA ILE A 141 1.77 10.11 4.02
C ILE A 141 1.36 9.86 5.47
N SER A 142 0.86 8.69 5.84
CA SER A 142 0.64 8.37 7.26
C SER A 142 1.94 8.21 8.07
N LEU A 143 3.07 7.92 7.40
CA LEU A 143 4.35 7.64 8.06
C LEU A 143 5.34 8.80 7.92
N HIS A 144 5.42 9.43 6.75
CA HIS A 144 6.35 10.54 6.50
C HIS A 144 5.69 11.64 5.65
N PRO A 145 6.20 12.89 5.68
CA PRO A 145 5.64 13.97 4.87
C PRO A 145 5.85 13.72 3.38
N GLY A 146 4.96 14.28 2.55
CA GLY A 146 5.11 14.26 1.10
C GLY A 146 6.36 15.03 0.64
N LEU A 147 6.92 14.58 -0.48
CA LEU A 147 8.08 15.20 -1.11
C LEU A 147 7.77 16.60 -1.64
N THR A 148 8.81 17.41 -1.83
CA THR A 148 8.69 18.71 -2.48
C THR A 148 8.47 18.54 -3.99
N ASP A 149 7.84 19.52 -4.64
CA ASP A 149 7.60 19.46 -6.09
C ASP A 149 8.89 19.32 -6.91
N LYS A 150 9.99 19.93 -6.44
CA LYS A 150 11.33 19.78 -7.05
C LYS A 150 11.85 18.35 -6.95
N ALA A 151 11.61 17.66 -5.84
CA ALA A 151 11.97 16.25 -5.68
C ALA A 151 11.06 15.35 -6.52
N ILE A 152 9.75 15.61 -6.54
CA ILE A 152 8.77 14.90 -7.35
C ILE A 152 9.15 14.97 -8.83
N ARG A 153 9.35 16.17 -9.39
CA ARG A 153 9.73 16.34 -10.81
C ARG A 153 11.03 15.60 -11.15
N PHE A 154 12.03 15.67 -10.28
CA PHE A 154 13.30 14.96 -10.48
C PHE A 154 13.11 13.44 -10.57
N ILE A 155 12.37 12.86 -9.63
CA ILE A 155 12.10 11.41 -9.60
C ILE A 155 11.27 10.98 -10.81
N VAL A 156 10.25 11.78 -11.16
CA VAL A 156 9.33 11.49 -12.26
C VAL A 156 10.06 11.47 -13.59
N ASN A 157 10.89 12.48 -13.88
CA ASN A 157 11.68 12.52 -15.12
C ASN A 157 12.60 11.29 -15.25
N HIS A 158 13.22 10.86 -14.15
CA HIS A 158 14.02 9.64 -14.15
C HIS A 158 13.17 8.38 -14.40
N CYS A 159 11.98 8.31 -13.81
CA CYS A 159 11.06 7.19 -13.99
C CYS A 159 10.49 7.11 -15.41
N GLU A 160 10.23 8.25 -16.07
CA GLU A 160 9.77 8.29 -17.47
C GLU A 160 10.80 7.68 -18.42
N GLN A 161 12.06 8.08 -18.32
CA GLN A 161 13.15 7.48 -19.12
C GLN A 161 13.26 5.97 -18.88
N THR A 162 13.05 5.55 -17.63
CA THR A 162 12.98 4.13 -17.26
C THR A 162 11.82 3.43 -17.96
N LEU A 163 10.63 4.03 -17.96
CA LEU A 163 9.42 3.47 -18.56
C LEU A 163 9.56 3.34 -20.08
N GLU A 164 10.14 4.33 -20.76
CA GLU A 164 10.39 4.27 -22.20
C GLU A 164 11.32 3.10 -22.56
N ARG A 165 12.45 2.97 -21.86
CA ARG A 165 13.40 1.85 -22.08
C ARG A 165 12.77 0.49 -21.78
N PHE A 166 11.99 0.41 -20.70
CA PHE A 166 11.27 -0.80 -20.32
C PHE A 166 10.24 -1.18 -21.41
N THR A 167 9.40 -0.23 -21.80
CA THR A 167 8.31 -0.45 -22.76
C THR A 167 8.87 -0.79 -24.14
N GLY A 168 9.90 -0.08 -24.61
CA GLY A 168 10.55 -0.37 -25.88
C GLY A 168 11.09 -1.80 -25.97
N LYS A 169 11.66 -2.34 -24.89
CA LYS A 169 12.12 -3.74 -24.84
C LYS A 169 10.97 -4.73 -24.77
N ILE A 170 9.96 -4.47 -23.93
CA ILE A 170 8.88 -5.44 -23.72
C ILE A 170 8.00 -5.59 -24.96
N LEU A 171 7.76 -4.51 -25.70
CA LEU A 171 6.92 -4.53 -26.92
C LEU A 171 7.55 -5.32 -28.06
N ILE A 172 8.88 -5.37 -28.15
CA ILE A 172 9.60 -6.22 -29.13
C ILE A 172 9.80 -7.66 -28.62
N GLY A 173 9.13 -8.05 -27.53
CA GLY A 173 9.21 -9.39 -26.95
C GLY A 173 10.49 -9.69 -26.18
N LYS A 174 11.38 -8.71 -25.96
CA LYS A 174 12.60 -8.91 -25.16
C LYS A 174 12.24 -8.92 -23.67
N PRO A 175 12.57 -10.00 -22.92
CA PRO A 175 12.32 -10.04 -21.49
C PRO A 175 13.06 -8.93 -20.73
N VAL A 176 12.41 -8.36 -19.72
CA VAL A 176 13.01 -7.35 -18.84
C VAL A 176 12.92 -7.83 -17.39
N LEU A 177 14.00 -8.45 -16.91
CA LEU A 177 14.01 -9.16 -15.63
C LEU A 177 14.73 -8.39 -14.51
N ASN A 178 14.85 -7.06 -14.61
CA ASN A 178 15.54 -6.22 -13.63
C ASN A 178 15.01 -6.39 -12.19
N GLY A 179 13.74 -6.75 -12.02
CA GLY A 179 13.19 -7.07 -10.71
C GLY A 179 13.92 -8.22 -10.00
N LEU A 180 14.50 -9.18 -10.72
CA LEU A 180 15.24 -10.30 -10.11
C LEU A 180 16.49 -9.82 -9.36
N LEU A 181 17.08 -8.68 -9.73
CA LEU A 181 18.22 -8.10 -9.02
C LEU A 181 17.87 -7.68 -7.58
N TRP A 182 16.57 -7.53 -7.27
CA TRP A 182 16.08 -7.16 -5.94
C TRP A 182 15.78 -8.35 -5.04
N LEU A 183 15.86 -9.59 -5.55
CA LEU A 183 15.55 -10.81 -4.79
C LEU A 183 16.26 -10.89 -3.43
N PRO A 184 17.57 -10.58 -3.28
CA PRO A 184 18.22 -10.62 -1.98
C PRO A 184 17.56 -9.68 -0.96
N ALA A 185 17.27 -8.44 -1.36
CA ALA A 185 16.60 -7.47 -0.49
C ALA A 185 15.14 -7.85 -0.21
N ASP A 186 14.45 -8.42 -1.20
CA ASP A 186 13.06 -8.87 -1.08
C ASP A 186 12.94 -10.08 -0.13
N ILE A 187 13.91 -11.01 -0.14
CA ILE A 187 13.99 -12.13 0.81
C ILE A 187 14.20 -11.61 2.23
N ILE A 188 15.14 -10.69 2.43
CA ILE A 188 15.43 -10.12 3.76
C ILE A 188 14.19 -9.44 4.37
N ILE A 189 13.39 -8.73 3.56
CA ILE A 189 12.18 -8.02 4.05
C ILE A 189 10.93 -8.92 4.09
N THR A 190 11.03 -10.19 3.72
CA THR A 190 9.87 -11.11 3.66
C THR A 190 9.16 -11.28 5.02
N PRO A 191 9.83 -11.41 6.18
CA PRO A 191 9.14 -11.50 7.47
C PRO A 191 8.23 -10.29 7.74
N VAL A 192 8.68 -9.09 7.40
CA VAL A 192 7.89 -7.85 7.53
C VAL A 192 6.72 -7.86 6.54
N SER A 193 6.94 -8.35 5.33
CA SER A 193 5.90 -8.52 4.30
C SER A 193 4.78 -9.44 4.81
N VAL A 194 5.13 -10.58 5.42
CA VAL A 194 4.17 -11.53 6.00
C VAL A 194 3.42 -10.89 7.16
N ALA A 195 4.14 -10.30 8.12
CA ALA A 195 3.53 -9.63 9.28
C ALA A 195 2.57 -8.51 8.86
N TYR A 196 2.89 -7.77 7.80
CA TYR A 196 2.02 -6.74 7.25
C TYR A 196 0.68 -7.30 6.78
N TYR A 197 0.66 -8.41 6.04
CA TYR A 197 -0.59 -8.98 5.52
C TYR A 197 -1.51 -9.51 6.60
N PHE A 198 -0.97 -10.17 7.62
CA PHE A 198 -1.78 -10.78 8.68
C PHE A 198 -2.14 -9.80 9.79
N TYR A 199 -1.35 -8.74 9.99
CA TYR A 199 -1.56 -7.80 11.08
C TYR A 199 -1.41 -6.34 10.65
N GLY A 200 -0.27 -5.96 10.09
CA GLY A 200 0.08 -4.55 9.86
C GLY A 200 -0.94 -3.76 9.05
N ARG A 201 -1.53 -4.36 8.00
CA ARG A 201 -2.59 -3.72 7.18
C ARG A 201 -3.82 -3.35 8.01
N PHE A 202 -4.19 -4.20 8.96
CA PHE A 202 -5.38 -4.01 9.79
C PHE A 202 -5.10 -3.01 10.88
N ALA A 203 -3.94 -3.08 11.52
CA ALA A 203 -3.49 -2.10 12.50
C ALA A 203 -3.41 -0.69 11.87
N LEU A 204 -2.80 -0.54 10.68
CA LEU A 204 -2.70 0.74 9.99
C LEU A 204 -4.06 1.34 9.61
N ALA A 205 -5.01 0.51 9.18
CA ALA A 205 -6.38 0.96 8.92
C ALA A 205 -7.01 1.64 10.15
N LYS A 206 -6.64 1.18 11.35
CA LYS A 206 -7.09 1.66 12.65
C LYS A 206 -6.30 2.85 13.19
N THR A 207 -5.40 3.41 12.40
CA THR A 207 -4.72 4.68 12.74
C THR A 207 -5.40 5.89 12.10
N PHE A 208 -6.23 5.69 11.07
CA PHE A 208 -6.93 6.78 10.39
C PHE A 208 -8.14 7.28 11.16
N PHE A 209 -8.31 8.59 11.18
CA PHE A 209 -9.49 9.24 11.72
C PHE A 209 -9.82 10.52 10.95
N ALA A 210 -11.06 11.00 11.11
CA ALA A 210 -11.46 12.32 10.66
C ALA A 210 -11.29 13.33 11.81
N SER A 211 -10.57 14.41 11.59
CA SER A 211 -10.35 15.50 12.56
C SER A 211 -11.56 16.42 12.71
N TYR A 212 -11.44 17.43 13.56
CA TYR A 212 -12.48 18.45 13.77
C TYR A 212 -12.75 19.32 12.53
N LYS A 213 -11.88 19.25 11.51
CA LYS A 213 -12.05 19.92 10.21
C LYS A 213 -13.03 19.18 9.29
N CYS A 214 -13.48 17.98 9.67
CA CYS A 214 -14.40 17.20 8.85
C CYS A 214 -15.78 17.84 8.81
N THR A 215 -16.29 18.06 7.59
CA THR A 215 -17.62 18.64 7.33
C THR A 215 -18.70 17.59 7.06
N GLY A 216 -18.35 16.29 7.04
CA GLY A 216 -19.29 15.23 6.69
C GLY A 216 -19.57 15.07 5.19
N CYS A 217 -18.83 15.74 4.31
CA CYS A 217 -19.07 15.78 2.86
C CYS A 217 -19.03 14.43 2.08
N GLY A 218 -18.74 13.29 2.72
CA GLY A 218 -18.81 11.97 2.06
C GLY A 218 -17.69 11.62 1.07
N VAL A 219 -16.95 12.59 0.52
CA VAL A 219 -15.95 12.38 -0.56
C VAL A 219 -14.98 11.23 -0.33
N CYS A 220 -14.51 11.02 0.91
CA CYS A 220 -13.59 9.92 1.22
C CYS A 220 -14.25 8.52 1.13
N ILE A 221 -15.53 8.43 1.48
CA ILE A 221 -16.35 7.22 1.42
C ILE A 221 -16.60 6.88 -0.05
N ASP A 222 -17.15 7.83 -0.81
CA ASP A 222 -17.56 7.63 -2.21
C ASP A 222 -16.40 7.26 -3.12
N ASN A 223 -15.21 7.81 -2.85
CA ASN A 223 -14.03 7.59 -3.68
C ASN A 223 -13.12 6.46 -3.18
N CYS A 224 -13.50 5.74 -2.13
CA CYS A 224 -12.70 4.64 -1.60
C CYS A 224 -12.71 3.47 -2.60
N PRO A 225 -11.57 3.10 -3.20
CA PRO A 225 -11.55 2.15 -4.32
C PRO A 225 -11.87 0.70 -3.90
N VAL A 226 -11.97 0.46 -2.60
CA VAL A 226 -12.27 -0.86 -2.01
C VAL A 226 -13.43 -0.79 -1.00
N GLY A 227 -14.19 0.31 -0.97
CA GLY A 227 -15.35 0.45 -0.08
C GLY A 227 -15.02 0.30 1.42
N ALA A 228 -13.83 0.70 1.84
CA ALA A 228 -13.32 0.44 3.18
C ALA A 228 -13.58 1.54 4.22
N ILE A 229 -14.50 2.47 3.93
CA ILE A 229 -14.85 3.54 4.86
C ILE A 229 -16.37 3.54 5.00
N GLU A 230 -16.85 3.38 6.22
CA GLU A 230 -18.27 3.40 6.59
C GLU A 230 -18.59 4.69 7.35
N LEU A 231 -19.86 5.09 7.38
CA LEU A 231 -20.32 6.14 8.28
C LEU A 231 -20.75 5.51 9.62
N LYS A 232 -20.12 5.92 10.73
CA LYS A 232 -20.51 5.51 12.09
C LYS A 232 -20.54 6.71 13.01
N ASN A 233 -21.66 6.93 13.70
CA ASN A 233 -21.87 8.11 14.55
C ASN A 233 -21.59 9.43 13.78
N ASP A 234 -22.07 9.52 12.53
CA ASP A 234 -21.87 10.66 11.63
C ASP A 234 -20.40 10.98 11.31
N ARG A 235 -19.51 10.00 11.46
CA ARG A 235 -18.07 10.14 11.18
C ARG A 235 -17.55 8.99 10.31
N PRO A 236 -16.60 9.25 9.40
CA PRO A 236 -15.90 8.19 8.67
C PRO A 236 -15.22 7.19 9.62
N TYR A 237 -15.40 5.90 9.35
CA TYR A 237 -14.85 4.78 10.10
C TYR A 237 -14.16 3.80 9.14
N TRP A 238 -12.87 3.55 9.33
CA TRP A 238 -12.10 2.69 8.43
C TRP A 238 -12.27 1.21 8.81
N THR A 239 -12.69 0.40 7.84
CA THR A 239 -12.89 -1.03 8.00
C THR A 239 -11.59 -1.81 7.77
N TYR A 240 -11.62 -3.12 8.02
CA TYR A 240 -10.47 -4.01 7.76
C TYR A 240 -10.21 -4.28 6.28
N SER A 241 -11.11 -3.86 5.39
CA SER A 241 -10.90 -3.89 3.94
C SER A 241 -9.96 -2.79 3.45
N CYS A 242 -9.51 -1.88 4.33
CA CYS A 242 -8.65 -0.77 3.94
C CYS A 242 -7.31 -1.27 3.38
N GLU A 243 -6.97 -0.76 2.20
CA GLU A 243 -5.71 -1.05 1.51
C GLU A 243 -4.56 -0.12 1.97
N SER A 244 -4.83 0.85 2.84
CA SER A 244 -3.87 1.92 3.19
C SER A 244 -3.28 2.62 1.95
N CYS A 245 -4.08 2.81 0.89
CA CYS A 245 -3.63 3.37 -0.39
C CYS A 245 -3.46 4.90 -0.39
N MET A 246 -3.74 5.56 0.74
CA MET A 246 -3.63 7.01 0.96
C MET A 246 -4.54 7.90 0.09
N LYS A 247 -5.48 7.35 -0.70
CA LYS A 247 -6.38 8.16 -1.55
C LYS A 247 -7.21 9.15 -0.75
N CYS A 248 -7.91 8.68 0.29
CA CYS A 248 -8.79 9.51 1.13
C CYS A 248 -8.03 10.64 1.84
N MET A 249 -6.82 10.36 2.34
CA MET A 249 -5.97 11.34 3.01
C MET A 249 -5.50 12.47 2.07
N ASN A 250 -5.19 12.12 0.82
CA ASN A 250 -4.68 13.09 -0.17
C ASN A 250 -5.77 13.88 -0.91
N HIS A 251 -7.01 13.37 -0.95
CA HIS A 251 -8.11 13.97 -1.72
C HIS A 251 -9.19 14.64 -0.88
N CYS A 252 -9.13 14.55 0.46
CA CYS A 252 -10.08 15.26 1.32
C CYS A 252 -9.98 16.78 1.10
N PRO A 253 -11.06 17.46 0.65
CA PRO A 253 -11.02 18.90 0.34
C PRO A 253 -10.74 19.76 1.58
N HIS A 254 -11.15 19.29 2.75
CA HIS A 254 -10.93 19.97 4.03
C HIS A 254 -9.66 19.51 4.77
N ARG A 255 -8.83 18.64 4.14
CA ARG A 255 -7.66 17.99 4.77
C ARG A 255 -7.97 17.38 6.15
N ALA A 256 -9.17 16.84 6.32
CA ALA A 256 -9.66 16.36 7.60
C ALA A 256 -9.27 14.92 7.93
N ILE A 257 -8.79 14.14 6.95
CA ILE A 257 -8.36 12.76 7.20
C ILE A 257 -6.90 12.76 7.67
N GLU A 258 -6.68 12.25 8.88
CA GLU A 258 -5.40 12.29 9.59
C GLU A 258 -5.07 10.92 10.20
N THR A 259 -3.83 10.75 10.66
CA THR A 259 -3.37 9.57 11.40
C THR A 259 -3.21 9.93 12.87
N ALA A 260 -3.79 9.16 13.79
CA ALA A 260 -3.77 9.45 15.22
C ALA A 260 -2.42 9.05 15.85
N HIS A 261 -1.31 9.71 15.47
CA HIS A 261 0.05 9.34 15.89
C HIS A 261 0.20 9.30 17.41
N GLY A 262 -0.11 10.39 18.12
CA GLY A 262 0.03 10.45 19.57
C GLY A 262 -0.83 9.40 20.30
N TYR A 263 -2.08 9.22 19.88
CA TYR A 263 -2.96 8.20 20.45
C TYR A 263 -2.45 6.78 20.19
N THR A 264 -2.05 6.49 18.95
CA THR A 264 -1.52 5.18 18.56
C THR A 264 -0.24 4.87 19.34
N PHE A 265 0.67 5.84 19.46
CA PHE A 265 1.90 5.70 20.23
C PHE A 265 1.62 5.38 21.70
N LEU A 266 0.74 6.16 22.35
CA LEU A 266 0.36 5.93 23.74
C LEU A 266 -0.30 4.56 23.92
N LEU A 267 -1.26 4.21 23.06
CA LEU A 267 -1.96 2.93 23.12
C LEU A 267 -0.99 1.76 22.96
N TRP A 268 -0.04 1.85 22.03
CA TRP A 268 0.95 0.79 21.79
C TRP A 268 1.93 0.68 22.95
N TRP A 269 2.42 1.79 23.49
CA TRP A 269 3.27 1.77 24.68
C TRP A 269 2.55 1.13 25.87
N LEU A 270 1.27 1.44 26.09
CA LEU A 270 0.48 0.78 27.12
C LEU A 270 0.33 -0.72 26.85
N ALA A 271 0.00 -1.09 25.61
CA ALA A 271 -0.33 -2.47 25.24
C ALA A 271 0.89 -3.41 25.21
N PHE A 272 2.06 -2.91 24.79
CA PHE A 272 3.27 -3.71 24.58
C PHE A 272 4.36 -3.42 25.62
N SER A 273 4.08 -2.61 26.65
CA SER A 273 5.05 -2.34 27.72
C SER A 273 4.40 -2.33 29.09
N LEU A 274 3.53 -1.36 29.39
CA LEU A 274 3.04 -1.19 30.76
C LEU A 274 2.06 -2.29 31.21
N LEU A 275 1.03 -2.58 30.41
CA LEU A 275 -0.03 -3.52 30.79
C LEU A 275 0.47 -4.97 30.95
N PRO A 276 1.30 -5.52 30.04
CA PRO A 276 1.93 -6.82 30.24
C PRO A 276 2.64 -6.95 31.60
N LEU A 277 3.43 -5.93 31.98
CA LEU A 277 4.13 -5.91 33.27
C LEU A 277 3.17 -5.89 34.46
N LEU A 278 2.13 -5.05 34.40
CA LEU A 278 1.15 -4.93 35.47
C LEU A 278 0.35 -6.23 35.65
N ILE A 279 -0.05 -6.88 34.56
CA ILE A 279 -0.81 -8.12 34.59
C ILE A 279 0.05 -9.25 35.17
N ILE A 280 1.29 -9.40 34.72
CA ILE A 280 2.19 -10.43 35.25
C ILE A 280 2.44 -10.20 36.75
N LYS A 281 2.70 -8.96 37.18
CA LYS A 281 2.84 -8.64 38.61
C LYS A 281 1.57 -8.94 39.40
N LEU A 282 0.40 -8.65 38.85
CA LEU A 282 -0.88 -8.96 39.47
C LEU A 282 -1.07 -10.48 39.64
N LEU A 283 -0.69 -11.29 38.65
CA LEU A 283 -0.75 -12.75 38.76
C LEU A 283 0.15 -13.30 39.87
N VAL A 284 1.30 -12.68 40.12
CA VAL A 284 2.18 -13.03 41.26
C VAL A 284 1.53 -12.63 42.59
N ILE A 285 0.98 -11.41 42.68
CA ILE A 285 0.33 -10.90 43.89
C ILE A 285 -0.91 -11.73 44.25
N MET A 286 -1.67 -12.18 43.25
CA MET A 286 -2.83 -13.04 43.41
C MET A 286 -2.48 -14.53 43.60
N GLU A 287 -1.18 -14.85 43.71
CA GLU A 287 -0.66 -16.22 43.89
C GLU A 287 -1.07 -17.20 42.77
N VAL A 288 -1.48 -16.69 41.61
CA VAL A 288 -1.79 -17.52 40.42
C VAL A 288 -0.52 -18.14 39.85
N ILE A 289 0.59 -17.41 39.92
CA ILE A 289 1.94 -17.90 39.59
C ILE A 289 2.91 -17.60 40.72
N SER A 290 3.84 -18.51 40.98
CA SER A 290 4.85 -18.29 42.03
C SER A 290 5.88 -17.24 41.63
N ALA A 291 6.46 -16.55 42.61
CA ALA A 291 7.54 -15.59 42.36
C ALA A 291 8.76 -16.23 41.69
N ALA A 292 9.07 -17.50 42.00
CA ALA A 292 10.13 -18.27 41.35
C ALA A 292 9.81 -18.53 39.88
N PHE A 293 8.57 -18.92 39.55
CA PHE A 293 8.15 -19.14 38.18
C PHE A 293 8.21 -17.85 37.36
N TYR A 294 7.74 -16.73 37.91
CA TYR A 294 7.84 -15.40 37.31
C TYR A 294 9.29 -15.03 36.96
N LYS A 295 10.21 -15.18 37.92
CA LYS A 295 11.62 -14.82 37.73
C LYS A 295 12.29 -15.66 36.64
N ASN A 296 12.00 -16.96 36.59
CA ASN A 296 12.62 -17.88 35.63
C ASN A 296 12.02 -17.80 34.21
N ASN A 297 10.80 -17.25 34.07
CA ASN A 297 10.06 -17.24 32.79
C ASN A 297 9.62 -15.84 32.36
N PHE A 298 10.29 -14.79 32.85
CA PHE A 298 9.88 -13.40 32.63
C PHE A 298 9.69 -13.07 31.14
N ASP A 299 10.69 -13.37 30.30
CA ASP A 299 10.64 -13.03 28.87
C ASP A 299 9.50 -13.74 28.15
N PHE A 300 9.26 -15.02 28.48
CA PHE A 300 8.16 -15.78 27.91
C PHE A 300 6.81 -15.18 28.30
N LEU A 301 6.62 -14.88 29.60
CA LEU A 301 5.39 -14.27 30.11
C LEU A 301 5.16 -12.89 29.52
N PHE A 302 6.20 -12.05 29.48
CA PHE A 302 6.13 -10.69 28.95
C PHE A 302 5.84 -10.68 27.45
N ASN A 303 6.55 -11.48 26.66
CA ASN A 303 6.32 -11.52 25.20
C ASN A 303 4.95 -12.15 24.88
N GLY A 304 4.58 -13.24 25.55
CA GLY A 304 3.28 -13.89 25.35
C GLY A 304 2.10 -12.97 25.68
N SER A 305 2.15 -12.29 26.84
CA SER A 305 1.12 -11.33 27.24
C SER A 305 1.11 -10.09 26.33
N SER A 306 2.27 -9.58 25.91
CA SER A 306 2.37 -8.47 24.96
C SER A 306 1.71 -8.78 23.62
N ILE A 307 1.90 -10.00 23.10
CA ILE A 307 1.23 -10.42 21.85
C ILE A 307 -0.28 -10.52 22.08
N LEU A 308 -0.72 -11.21 23.14
CA LEU A 308 -2.15 -11.43 23.42
C LEU A 308 -2.90 -10.11 23.64
N PHE A 309 -2.44 -9.29 24.58
CA PHE A 309 -3.09 -8.02 24.92
C PHE A 309 -2.86 -6.97 23.84
N GLY A 310 -1.68 -6.95 23.21
CA GLY A 310 -1.37 -6.07 22.09
C GLY A 310 -2.41 -6.12 20.98
N LEU A 311 -2.76 -7.33 20.53
CA LEU A 311 -3.78 -7.53 19.50
C LEU A 311 -5.15 -6.98 19.95
N ILE A 312 -5.60 -7.38 21.15
CA ILE A 312 -6.92 -6.99 21.67
C ILE A 312 -7.02 -5.47 21.83
N ILE A 313 -6.00 -4.86 22.45
CA ILE A 313 -5.98 -3.44 22.79
C ILE A 313 -5.91 -2.57 21.53
N VAL A 314 -5.13 -2.96 20.51
CA VAL A 314 -5.06 -2.19 19.26
C VAL A 314 -6.43 -2.12 18.58
N PHE A 315 -7.17 -3.23 18.51
CA PHE A 315 -8.48 -3.25 17.85
C PHE A 315 -9.60 -2.66 18.73
N ALA A 316 -9.58 -2.90 20.04
CA ALA A 316 -10.54 -2.31 20.97
C ALA A 316 -10.31 -0.80 21.12
N GLY A 317 -9.05 -0.37 21.18
CA GLY A 317 -8.63 1.02 21.29
C GLY A 317 -9.16 1.85 20.12
N TYR A 318 -9.22 1.33 18.90
CA TYR A 318 -9.84 2.07 17.81
C TYR A 318 -11.33 2.35 18.01
N LYS A 319 -12.08 1.41 18.59
CA LYS A 319 -13.50 1.65 18.91
C LYS A 319 -13.63 2.74 19.97
N LEU A 320 -12.78 2.72 20.99
CA LEU A 320 -12.70 3.76 22.02
C LEU A 320 -12.36 5.11 21.39
N LEU A 321 -11.29 5.19 20.59
CA LEU A 321 -10.90 6.39 19.85
C LEU A 321 -12.09 6.95 19.07
N HIS A 322 -12.79 6.11 18.30
CA HIS A 322 -13.93 6.55 17.49
C HIS A 322 -15.06 7.17 18.33
N GLN A 323 -15.34 6.62 19.51
CA GLN A 323 -16.32 7.19 20.44
C GLN A 323 -15.82 8.52 21.03
N LEU A 324 -14.55 8.58 21.45
CA LEU A 324 -13.94 9.78 22.01
C LEU A 324 -13.88 10.94 21.01
N LEU A 325 -13.71 10.66 19.72
CA LEU A 325 -13.67 11.67 18.67
C LEU A 325 -14.99 12.44 18.48
N ARG A 326 -16.09 11.99 19.10
CA ARG A 326 -17.37 12.73 19.16
C ARG A 326 -17.26 13.96 20.08
N ILE A 327 -16.39 13.89 21.08
CA ILE A 327 -16.15 14.99 22.01
C ILE A 327 -15.19 15.98 21.34
N LYS A 328 -15.68 17.19 21.04
CA LYS A 328 -14.95 18.20 20.25
C LYS A 328 -13.56 18.51 20.81
N ILE A 329 -13.42 18.64 22.14
CA ILE A 329 -12.12 18.93 22.77
C ILE A 329 -11.14 17.77 22.61
N ILE A 330 -11.59 16.53 22.80
CA ILE A 330 -10.73 15.34 22.61
C ILE A 330 -10.32 15.23 21.15
N ASN A 331 -11.24 15.44 20.21
CA ASN A 331 -10.93 15.43 18.79
C ASN A 331 -9.84 16.45 18.43
N LYS A 332 -9.91 17.68 18.97
CA LYS A 332 -8.86 18.69 18.82
C LYS A 332 -7.51 18.18 19.35
N ILE A 333 -7.47 17.60 20.55
CA ILE A 333 -6.24 17.05 21.15
C ILE A 333 -5.62 15.95 20.27
N ILE A 334 -6.42 14.98 19.82
CA ILE A 334 -5.96 13.90 18.93
C ILE A 334 -5.45 14.48 17.60
N THR A 335 -6.12 15.51 17.09
CA THR A 335 -5.72 16.24 15.89
C THR A 335 -4.37 16.95 16.07
N PHE A 336 -4.16 17.65 17.18
CA PHE A 336 -2.90 18.36 17.47
C PHE A 336 -1.71 17.42 17.70
N THR A 337 -1.97 16.18 18.13
CA THR A 337 -0.94 15.14 18.27
C THR A 337 -0.77 14.28 17.01
N SER A 338 -1.47 14.61 15.91
CA SER A 338 -1.24 14.02 14.61
C SER A 338 -0.12 14.74 13.87
N LEU A 339 0.91 14.01 13.46
CA LEU A 339 1.96 14.60 12.61
C LEU A 339 1.40 15.04 11.24
N THR A 340 0.36 14.35 10.75
CA THR A 340 -0.28 14.65 9.47
C THR A 340 -1.16 15.91 9.49
N HIS A 341 -1.42 16.48 10.66
CA HIS A 341 -2.18 17.71 10.82
C HIS A 341 -1.42 18.93 10.29
N PHE A 342 -0.11 18.95 10.51
CA PHE A 342 0.72 20.13 10.25
C PHE A 342 0.87 20.42 8.76
N ARG A 343 0.91 21.70 8.39
CA ARG A 343 1.02 22.12 6.97
C ARG A 343 2.32 21.67 6.30
N TRP A 344 3.42 21.61 7.05
CA TRP A 344 4.69 21.10 6.55
C TRP A 344 4.66 19.60 6.25
N TRP A 345 3.68 18.88 6.81
CA TRP A 345 3.36 17.51 6.44
C TRP A 345 2.57 17.48 5.12
N ARG A 346 3.31 17.59 4.02
CA ARG A 346 2.75 17.72 2.68
C ARG A 346 1.90 16.51 2.32
N ARG A 347 0.80 16.76 1.61
CA ARG A 347 0.04 15.71 0.92
C ARG A 347 0.73 15.42 -0.40
N TYR A 348 0.48 14.24 -0.95
CA TYR A 348 1.01 13.83 -2.23
C TYR A 348 -0.13 13.61 -3.24
N LYS A 349 0.04 14.19 -4.42
CA LYS A 349 -0.75 13.86 -5.60
C LYS A 349 0.25 13.46 -6.69
N ALA A 350 -0.04 12.37 -7.39
CA ALA A 350 0.79 11.99 -8.52
C ALA A 350 0.80 13.10 -9.58
N PRO A 351 1.87 13.17 -10.39
CA PRO A 351 1.89 14.00 -11.59
C PRO A 351 0.68 13.70 -12.49
N ALA A 352 0.22 14.73 -13.18
CA ALA A 352 -0.87 14.63 -14.17
C ALA A 352 -0.46 13.75 -15.35
#